data_AF-A0A959KN07-F1
#
_entry.id   AF-A0A959KN07-F1
#
_cell.length_a   1.000
_cell.length_b   1.000
_cell.length_c   1.000
_cell.angle_alpha   90.00
_cell.angle_beta   90.00
_cell.angle_gamma   90.00
#
_symmetry.space_group_name_H-M   'P 1'
#
loop_
_entity.id
_entity.type
_entity.pdbx_description
1 polymer ?
#
loop_
_entity_poly.entity_id
_entity_poly.type
_entity_poly.pdbx_seq_one_letter_code
_entity_poly.pdbx_strand_id
1 'polypeptide(L)'
;MTEPTDDHYYYLARKRVRQKKRFYSHLKSFIIVNVVFSLVTFFNGEPFAWTPIILFWGMGLAFHYVKVFGLPGTDRVLTPEWEEREVQKEMDRMRARDGRRPSLPEANSKHSDELDLKELRKSYDDSELV
;
A
#
# COMPACT_ATOMS: atom_id res chain seq x y z
N MET A 1 -8.40 17.49 -24.48
CA MET A 1 -8.42 17.96 -23.08
C MET A 1 -9.81 17.63 -22.54
N THR A 2 -9.96 16.49 -21.87
CA THR A 2 -11.23 16.15 -21.20
C THR A 2 -11.19 16.79 -19.82
N GLU A 3 -12.07 17.74 -19.54
CA GLU A 3 -12.22 18.28 -18.18
C GLU A 3 -12.55 17.14 -17.22
N PRO A 4 -11.80 16.97 -16.12
CA PRO A 4 -12.21 16.05 -15.06
C PRO A 4 -13.57 16.52 -14.52
N THR A 5 -14.60 15.69 -14.66
CA THR A 5 -15.97 16.00 -14.21
C THR A 5 -15.98 16.28 -12.71
N ASP A 6 -16.68 17.33 -12.27
CA ASP A 6 -16.81 17.74 -10.85
C ASP A 6 -17.16 16.58 -9.90
N ASP A 7 -17.89 15.59 -10.41
CA ASP A 7 -18.26 14.35 -9.72
C ASP A 7 -17.04 13.55 -9.22
N HIS A 8 -15.94 13.55 -9.97
CA HIS A 8 -14.72 12.80 -9.61
C HIS A 8 -14.02 13.43 -8.39
N TYR A 9 -13.83 14.75 -8.39
CA TYR A 9 -13.25 15.46 -7.25
C TYR A 9 -14.16 15.41 -6.03
N TYR A 10 -15.48 15.53 -6.24
CA TYR A 10 -16.45 15.40 -5.16
C TYR A 10 -16.41 14.01 -4.50
N TYR A 11 -16.32 12.94 -5.29
CA TYR A 11 -16.16 11.57 -4.80
C TYR A 11 -14.86 11.39 -3.99
N LEU A 12 -13.74 11.87 -4.51
CA LEU A 12 -12.44 11.81 -3.84
C LEU A 12 -12.44 12.58 -2.51
N ALA A 13 -12.98 13.79 -2.50
CA ALA A 13 -13.13 14.61 -1.31
C ALA A 13 -13.99 13.91 -0.26
N ARG A 14 -15.14 13.34 -0.67
CA ARG A 14 -16.05 12.61 0.22
C ARG A 14 -15.41 11.35 0.81
N LYS A 15 -14.61 10.63 0.02
CA LYS A 15 -13.85 9.44 0.47
C LYS A 15 -12.83 9.81 1.54
N ARG A 16 -12.06 10.89 1.32
CA ARG A 16 -11.08 11.43 2.29
C ARG A 16 -11.76 11.85 3.60
N VAL A 17 -12.88 12.58 3.52
CA VAL A 17 -13.65 13.01 4.70
C VAL A 17 -14.18 11.81 5.51
N ARG A 18 -14.67 10.77 4.84
CA ARG A 18 -15.16 9.55 5.50
C ARG A 18 -14.06 8.82 6.26
N GLN A 19 -12.85 8.74 5.68
CA GLN A 19 -11.68 8.16 6.35
C GLN A 19 -11.27 8.97 7.59
N LYS A 20 -11.20 10.30 7.48
CA LYS A 20 -10.95 11.19 8.62
C LYS A 20 -11.97 10.99 9.73
N LYS A 21 -13.27 10.94 9.41
CA LYS A 21 -14.34 10.71 10.41
C LYS A 21 -14.16 9.38 11.13
N ARG A 22 -13.77 8.32 10.42
CA ARG A 22 -13.51 6.99 11.01
C ARG A 22 -12.31 7.03 11.95
N PHE A 23 -11.24 7.72 11.58
CA PHE A 23 -10.08 7.95 12.45
C PHE A 23 -10.48 8.66 13.75
N TYR A 24 -11.23 9.76 13.66
CA TYR A 24 -11.68 10.49 14.85
C TYR A 24 -12.51 9.63 15.81
N SER A 25 -13.30 8.69 15.29
CA SER A 25 -14.03 7.75 16.15
C SER A 25 -13.09 6.85 16.96
N HIS A 26 -12.00 6.36 16.34
CA HIS A 26 -11.02 5.51 17.01
C HIS A 26 -10.19 6.33 18.00
N LEU A 27 -9.77 7.54 17.63
CA LEU A 27 -9.04 8.46 18.50
C LEU A 27 -9.87 8.83 19.74
N LYS A 28 -11.17 9.12 19.58
CA LYS A 28 -12.07 9.39 20.72
C LYS A 28 -12.13 8.21 21.68
N SER A 29 -12.34 7.00 21.15
CA SER A 29 -12.37 5.78 21.97
C SER A 29 -11.05 5.57 22.72
N PHE A 30 -9.93 5.73 22.02
CA PHE A 30 -8.59 5.67 22.61
C PHE A 30 -8.42 6.66 23.76
N ILE A 31 -8.79 7.93 23.58
CA ILE A 31 -8.67 8.94 24.64
C ILE A 31 -9.54 8.57 25.84
N ILE A 32 -10.81 8.20 25.63
CA ILE A 32 -11.74 7.88 26.71
C ILE A 32 -11.23 6.69 27.53
N VAL A 33 -10.86 5.58 26.87
CA VAL A 33 -10.39 4.36 27.56
C VAL A 33 -9.10 4.64 28.35
N ASN A 34 -8.14 5.34 27.74
CA ASN A 34 -6.87 5.60 28.40
C ASN A 34 -7.00 6.59 29.56
N VAL A 35 -7.89 7.58 29.47
CA VAL A 35 -8.17 8.50 30.60
C VAL A 35 -8.81 7.75 31.75
N VAL A 36 -9.82 6.91 31.50
CA VAL A 36 -10.47 6.11 32.54
C VAL A 36 -9.46 5.21 33.24
N PHE A 37 -8.65 4.46 32.48
CA PHE A 37 -7.64 3.58 33.07
C PHE A 37 -6.54 4.34 33.80
N SER A 38 -6.07 5.47 33.25
CA SER A 38 -5.06 6.30 33.92
C SER A 38 -5.55 6.83 35.26
N LEU A 39 -6.83 7.23 35.36
CA LEU A 39 -7.44 7.64 36.63
C LEU A 39 -7.52 6.47 37.61
N VAL A 40 -7.96 5.30 37.16
CA VAL A 40 -8.02 4.09 37.99
C VAL A 40 -6.64 3.71 38.53
N THR A 41 -5.60 3.68 37.69
CA THR A 41 -4.24 3.32 38.15
C THR A 41 -3.64 4.40 39.04
N PHE A 42 -3.96 5.67 38.81
CA PHE A 42 -3.57 6.78 39.67
C PHE A 42 -4.15 6.65 41.09
N PHE A 43 -5.46 6.38 41.21
CA PHE A 43 -6.10 6.19 42.52
C PHE A 43 -5.68 4.89 43.23
N ASN A 44 -5.23 3.88 42.49
CA ASN A 44 -4.65 2.65 43.05
C ASN A 44 -3.18 2.80 43.49
N GLY A 45 -2.57 3.98 43.33
CA GLY A 45 -1.18 4.23 43.74
C GLY A 45 -0.11 3.74 42.76
N GLU A 46 -0.51 3.23 41.57
CA GLU A 46 0.41 2.79 40.52
C GLU A 46 0.22 3.60 39.23
N PRO A 47 0.52 4.91 39.24
CA PRO A 47 0.21 5.82 38.13
C PRO A 47 0.85 5.40 36.80
N PHE A 48 1.94 4.62 36.82
CA PHE A 48 2.67 4.21 35.62
C PHE A 48 2.32 2.83 35.09
N ALA A 49 1.53 2.01 35.80
CA ALA A 49 1.23 0.63 35.41
C ALA A 49 0.54 0.55 34.03
N TRP A 50 -0.28 1.55 33.67
CA TRP A 50 -0.99 1.60 32.39
C TRP A 50 -0.18 2.23 31.25
N THR A 51 0.92 2.93 31.56
CA THR A 51 1.75 3.65 30.57
C THR A 51 2.25 2.78 29.41
N PRO A 52 2.80 1.58 29.60
CA PRO A 52 3.26 0.76 28.47
C PRO A 52 2.14 0.37 27.50
N ILE A 53 0.91 0.20 28.00
CA ILE A 53 -0.26 -0.12 27.17
C ILE A 53 -0.66 1.09 26.33
N ILE A 54 -0.65 2.29 26.92
CA ILE A 54 -0.87 3.56 26.20
C ILE A 54 0.16 3.72 25.08
N LEU A 55 1.44 3.44 25.36
CA LEU A 55 2.52 3.57 24.37
C LEU A 55 2.36 2.59 23.21
N PHE A 56 2.07 1.32 23.49
CA PHE A 56 1.86 0.31 22.45
C PHE A 56 0.66 0.65 21.57
N TRP A 57 -0.49 0.98 22.17
CA TRP A 57 -1.69 1.37 21.41
C TRP A 57 -1.51 2.72 20.70
N GLY A 58 -0.79 3.65 21.33
CA GLY A 58 -0.45 4.95 20.77
C GLY A 58 0.38 4.82 19.49
N MET A 59 1.29 3.85 19.42
CA MET A 59 2.05 3.54 18.21
C MET A 59 1.14 3.07 17.06
N GLY A 60 0.19 2.17 17.35
CA GLY A 60 -0.81 1.73 16.36
C GLY A 60 -1.69 2.88 15.87
N LEU A 61 -2.07 3.79 16.76
CA LEU A 61 -2.84 4.98 16.43
C LEU A 61 -2.04 5.98 15.58
N ALA A 62 -0.74 6.15 15.85
CA ALA A 62 0.16 6.97 15.05
C ALA A 62 0.27 6.44 13.61
N PHE A 63 0.39 5.11 13.43
CA PHE A 63 0.38 4.51 12.11
C PHE A 63 -0.96 4.72 11.39
N HIS A 64 -2.09 4.60 12.11
CA HIS A 64 -3.42 4.87 11.55
C HIS A 64 -3.59 6.35 11.16
N TYR A 65 -3.02 7.27 11.93
CA TYR A 65 -2.99 8.70 11.63
C TYR A 65 -2.22 8.96 10.34
N VAL A 66 -1.01 8.43 10.22
CA VAL A 66 -0.20 8.52 8.99
C VAL A 66 -0.94 7.97 7.78
N LYS A 67 -1.66 6.85 7.93
CA LYS A 67 -2.46 6.26 6.85
C LYS A 67 -3.64 7.13 6.40
N VAL A 68 -4.27 7.87 7.32
CA VAL A 68 -5.49 8.65 7.04
C VAL A 68 -5.18 10.09 6.64
N PHE A 69 -4.18 10.72 7.26
CA PHE A 69 -3.81 12.12 7.03
C PHE A 69 -2.62 12.27 6.08
N GLY A 70 -1.85 11.21 5.86
CA GLY A 70 -0.53 11.33 5.23
C GLY A 70 0.51 11.84 6.21
N LEU A 71 1.78 11.69 5.84
CA LEU A 71 2.88 12.35 6.55
C LEU A 71 3.02 13.78 5.99
N PRO A 72 3.08 14.82 6.84
CA PRO A 72 3.37 16.17 6.38
C PRO A 72 4.76 16.20 5.71
N GLY A 73 4.78 16.41 4.39
CA GLY A 73 5.99 16.33 3.55
C GLY A 73 6.05 15.13 2.60
N THR A 74 5.18 14.13 2.77
CA THR A 74 5.06 12.93 1.90
C THR A 74 3.71 12.86 1.20
N ASP A 75 2.88 13.90 1.31
CA ASP A 75 1.58 14.05 0.64
C ASP A 75 1.66 13.84 -0.89
N ARG A 76 2.88 13.97 -1.43
CA ARG A 76 3.21 13.77 -2.85
C ARG A 76 3.95 12.48 -3.16
N VAL A 77 4.25 11.57 -2.23
CA VAL A 77 5.10 10.38 -2.48
C VAL A 77 4.43 9.05 -2.08
N LEU A 78 3.33 9.08 -1.32
CA LEU A 78 2.56 7.87 -0.97
C LEU A 78 1.07 8.01 -1.27
N THR A 79 0.70 9.03 -2.07
CA THR A 79 -0.65 9.14 -2.61
C THR A 79 -0.77 8.30 -3.89
N PRO A 80 -1.95 7.69 -4.16
CA PRO A 80 -2.18 6.94 -5.40
C PRO A 80 -1.84 7.76 -6.66
N GLU A 81 -2.07 9.07 -6.59
CA GLU A 81 -1.76 10.03 -7.67
C GLU A 81 -0.25 10.21 -7.91
N TRP A 82 0.62 9.98 -6.92
CA TRP A 82 2.07 9.97 -7.15
C TRP A 82 2.53 8.65 -7.74
N GLU A 83 2.01 7.54 -7.20
CA GLU A 83 2.32 6.21 -7.69
C GLU A 83 1.97 6.09 -9.18
N GLU A 84 0.79 6.56 -9.58
CA GLU A 84 0.35 6.60 -10.97
C GLU A 84 1.22 7.51 -11.85
N ARG A 85 1.72 8.63 -11.30
CA ARG A 85 2.65 9.53 -12.00
C ARG A 85 4.03 8.89 -12.22
N GLU A 86 4.58 8.21 -11.23
CA GLU A 86 5.89 7.55 -11.38
C GLU A 86 5.79 6.32 -12.29
N VAL A 87 4.69 5.56 -12.23
CA VAL A 87 4.43 4.48 -13.20
C VAL A 87 4.38 5.04 -14.63
N GLN A 88 3.66 6.13 -14.87
CA GLN A 88 3.59 6.75 -16.19
C GLN A 88 4.98 7.23 -16.66
N LYS A 89 5.76 7.83 -15.76
CA LYS A 89 7.11 8.32 -16.05
C LYS A 89 8.08 7.20 -16.38
N GLU A 90 7.97 6.05 -15.72
CA GLU A 90 8.78 4.87 -16.01
C GLU A 90 8.34 4.21 -17.33
N MET A 91 7.03 4.18 -17.63
CA MET A 91 6.51 3.74 -18.93
C MET A 91 7.00 4.62 -20.08
N ASP A 92 7.04 5.93 -19.89
CA ASP A 92 7.57 6.87 -20.89
C ASP A 92 9.08 6.71 -21.09
N ARG A 93 9.83 6.41 -20.02
CA ARG A 93 11.26 6.04 -20.13
C ARG A 93 11.47 4.74 -20.88
N MET A 94 10.65 3.71 -20.61
CA MET A 94 10.70 2.45 -21.34
C MET A 94 10.41 2.67 -22.82
N ARG A 95 9.35 3.41 -23.16
CA ARG A 95 9.02 3.78 -24.56
C ARG A 95 10.13 4.59 -25.24
N ALA A 96 10.72 5.55 -24.54
CA ALA A 96 11.84 6.35 -25.06
C ALA A 96 13.12 5.51 -25.28
N ARG A 97 13.33 4.49 -24.44
CA ARG A 97 14.45 3.53 -24.55
C ARG A 97 14.20 2.47 -25.63
N ASP A 98 12.93 2.12 -25.87
CA ASP A 98 12.49 1.18 -26.91
C ASP A 98 12.43 1.83 -28.31
N GLY A 99 12.35 3.17 -28.39
CA GLY A 99 12.43 3.94 -29.63
C GLY A 99 13.78 3.92 -30.37
N ARG A 100 14.74 3.05 -29.99
CA ARG A 100 16.05 2.90 -30.65
C ARG A 100 16.45 1.44 -30.93
N ARG A 101 15.53 0.60 -31.42
CA ARG A 101 15.90 -0.66 -32.10
C ARG A 101 14.98 -0.95 -33.31
N PRO A 102 15.55 -1.22 -34.51
CA PRO A 102 14.84 -1.98 -35.53
C PRO A 102 14.53 -3.37 -34.97
N SER A 103 13.33 -3.88 -35.27
CA SER A 103 12.79 -5.20 -34.90
C SER A 103 13.83 -6.34 -34.91
N LEU A 104 13.82 -7.20 -33.88
CA LEU A 104 14.44 -8.53 -33.95
C LEU A 104 13.37 -9.63 -33.96
N PRO A 105 13.62 -10.76 -34.64
CA PRO A 105 12.59 -11.65 -35.17
C PRO A 105 12.05 -12.59 -34.09
N GLU A 106 10.72 -12.73 -34.06
CA GLU A 106 9.91 -13.64 -33.23
C GLU A 106 10.21 -15.15 -33.44
N ALA A 107 11.25 -15.49 -34.20
CA ALA A 107 11.52 -16.85 -34.68
C ALA A 107 12.35 -17.72 -33.71
N ASN A 108 12.96 -17.16 -32.66
CA ASN A 108 13.83 -17.93 -31.76
C ASN A 108 13.26 -18.19 -30.34
N SER A 109 12.30 -17.40 -29.84
CA SER A 109 11.72 -17.64 -28.51
C SER A 109 10.83 -18.88 -28.49
N LYS A 110 10.07 -19.11 -29.57
CA LYS A 110 9.18 -20.28 -29.64
C LYS A 110 9.94 -21.60 -29.65
N HIS A 111 11.18 -21.60 -30.15
CA HIS A 111 12.01 -22.80 -30.22
C HIS A 111 12.62 -23.17 -28.86
N SER A 112 13.06 -22.18 -28.06
CA SER A 112 13.53 -22.44 -26.69
C SER A 112 12.41 -22.95 -25.80
N ASP A 113 11.24 -22.33 -25.88
CA ASP A 113 10.10 -22.67 -25.00
C ASP A 113 9.57 -24.08 -25.30
N GLU A 114 9.64 -24.54 -26.56
CA GLU A 114 9.24 -25.89 -26.95
C GLU A 114 10.25 -26.97 -26.50
N LEU A 115 11.55 -26.63 -26.46
CA LEU A 115 12.59 -27.54 -25.99
C LEU A 115 12.45 -27.81 -24.49
N ASP A 116 12.23 -26.76 -23.70
CA ASP A 116 12.05 -26.85 -22.24
C ASP A 116 10.84 -27.71 -21.87
N LEU A 117 9.72 -27.56 -22.61
CA LEU A 117 8.51 -28.35 -22.40
C LEU A 117 8.71 -29.84 -22.74
N LYS A 118 9.53 -30.14 -23.75
CA LYS A 118 9.85 -31.53 -24.13
C LYS A 118 10.76 -32.20 -23.11
N GLU A 119 11.71 -31.47 -22.54
CA GLU A 119 12.57 -31.99 -21.45
C GLU A 119 11.76 -32.28 -20.18
N LEU A 120 10.89 -31.35 -19.76
CA LEU A 120 9.98 -31.53 -18.61
C LEU A 120 9.06 -32.73 -18.77
N ARG A 121 8.50 -32.93 -19.97
CA ARG A 121 7.65 -34.08 -20.26
C ARG A 121 8.42 -35.40 -20.17
N LYS A 122 9.68 -35.42 -20.64
CA LYS A 122 10.53 -36.60 -20.60
C LYS A 122 10.95 -36.95 -19.17
N SER A 123 11.29 -35.95 -18.34
CA SER A 123 11.68 -36.20 -16.95
C SER A 123 10.55 -36.75 -16.09
N TYR A 124 9.30 -36.40 -16.39
CA TYR A 124 8.13 -36.89 -15.67
C TYR A 124 7.84 -38.36 -16.00
N ASP A 125 7.89 -38.72 -17.29
CA ASP A 125 7.65 -40.09 -17.79
C ASP A 125 8.69 -41.09 -17.24
N ASP A 126 9.97 -40.69 -17.14
CA ASP A 126 11.05 -41.51 -16.56
C ASP A 126 10.90 -41.72 -15.03
N SER A 127 10.15 -40.86 -14.33
CA SER A 127 9.95 -40.96 -12.88
C SER A 127 8.79 -41.88 -12.45
N GLU A 128 7.92 -42.28 -13.39
CA GLU A 128 6.82 -43.21 -13.13
C GLU A 128 7.17 -44.68 -13.46
N LEU A 129 8.37 -44.97 -13.99
CA LEU A 129 8.82 -46.31 -14.37
C LEU A 129 9.83 -46.95 -13.40
N VAL A 130 9.97 -46.44 -12.18
CA VAL A 130 10.83 -47.00 -11.09
C VAL A 130 10.00 -47.42 -9.89
#